data_AF-A0A6J1N258-F1
#
_entry.id   AF-A0A6J1N258-F1
#
_cell.length_a   1.000
_cell.length_b   1.000
_cell.length_c   1.000
_cell.angle_alpha   90.00
_cell.angle_beta   90.00
_cell.angle_gamma   90.00
#
_symmetry.space_group_name_H-M   'P 1'
#
loop_
_entity.id
_entity.type
_entity.pdbx_description
1 polymer ?
#
loop_
_entity_poly.entity_id
_entity_poly.type
_entity_poly.pdbx_seq_one_letter_code
_entity_poly.pdbx_strand_id
1 'polypeptide(L)'
;MEGSDSAEEEALRADVMVEANNDAEEQQFDIALAASHSYMGPSLETGSGRGRARVEAGWEGRVPVMAHHGIVFPGETVPMLFTEDVDILSEAIQQDKLFGLLCPDEGGAALSGYGVLCEVYEVLAAPAGVQRRSPSPPLVSFKARATHRFRCRQLPRRALTAHAFDRLRFMDVRVLPDVRLADPLRAARLAALDPLRAEDERAVRLRSMDAALTPWPLFVYEIFDFRRMRRTIRDYFKTLGIDDVPEDAVTLSHWTASNLALTPRDRLALFVVDDALLRLHMEVGFIMEKSVLCCAACEVEIARREQIFAMSTEGVHSNYINLGGFVHDVVTVSSVRNTRLSGAPSAEYSWFPGYEWTVAVCAMCHAHVGWRFEACRRNLRPQQFYGLCRNAVHPRFSPARAAPPGAQRPPRPPRHHLDPDLLIVEYFVSELGRYAARHAPDRAPDGAPNLAPDLASDHAPDDAPDDESDHSPPDSPPAQ
;
A
#
# COMPACT_ATOMS: atom_id res chain seq x y z
N MET A 1 57.97 46.18 -14.06
CA MET A 1 56.77 46.77 -13.43
C MET A 1 55.58 46.31 -14.26
N GLU A 2 55.38 44.98 -14.35
CA GLU A 2 54.41 44.31 -15.24
C GLU A 2 53.98 43.00 -14.56
N GLY A 3 53.27 43.09 -13.44
CA GLY A 3 52.88 41.90 -12.68
C GLY A 3 51.72 42.08 -11.70
N SER A 4 51.05 43.24 -11.71
CA SER A 4 49.89 43.50 -10.84
C SER A 4 48.55 43.50 -11.60
N ASP A 5 48.53 43.74 -12.91
CA ASP A 5 47.27 43.84 -13.69
C ASP A 5 46.59 42.49 -13.94
N SER A 6 47.33 41.37 -13.99
CA SER A 6 46.74 40.07 -14.33
C SER A 6 45.91 39.45 -13.20
N ALA A 7 46.21 39.77 -11.94
CA ALA A 7 45.50 39.23 -10.79
C ALA A 7 44.18 39.99 -10.50
N GLU A 8 44.15 41.29 -10.76
CA GLU A 8 42.92 42.09 -10.66
C GLU A 8 41.96 41.78 -11.82
N GLU A 9 42.47 41.51 -13.03
CA GLU A 9 41.63 41.13 -14.17
C GLU A 9 41.03 39.71 -14.05
N GLU A 10 41.73 38.78 -13.37
CA GLU A 10 41.20 37.44 -13.03
C GLU A 10 40.17 37.49 -11.90
N ALA A 11 40.36 38.35 -10.90
CA ALA A 11 39.39 38.57 -9.83
C ALA A 11 38.11 39.26 -10.35
N LEU A 12 38.22 40.25 -11.24
CA LEU A 12 37.07 40.85 -11.91
C LEU A 12 36.38 39.89 -12.89
N ARG A 13 37.10 38.99 -13.56
CA ARG A 13 36.47 37.92 -14.38
C ARG A 13 35.76 36.88 -13.53
N ALA A 14 36.28 36.57 -12.33
CA ALA A 14 35.62 35.70 -11.38
C ALA A 14 34.36 36.36 -10.79
N ASP A 15 34.40 37.64 -10.42
CA ASP A 15 33.23 38.38 -9.93
C ASP A 15 32.17 38.58 -11.03
N VAL A 16 32.58 38.86 -12.28
CA VAL A 16 31.64 38.97 -13.42
C VAL A 16 31.06 37.61 -13.84
N MET A 17 31.78 36.49 -13.66
CA MET A 17 31.22 35.14 -13.86
C MET A 17 30.34 34.66 -12.70
N VAL A 18 30.48 35.23 -11.51
CA VAL A 18 29.59 34.96 -10.36
C VAL A 18 28.31 35.77 -10.45
N GLU A 19 28.34 36.98 -11.01
CA GLU A 19 27.13 37.80 -11.21
C GLU A 19 26.29 37.39 -12.44
N ALA A 20 26.89 36.79 -13.47
CA ALA A 20 26.19 36.44 -14.72
C ALA A 20 25.27 35.19 -14.66
N ASN A 21 25.11 34.55 -13.50
CA ASN A 21 24.29 33.33 -13.35
C ASN A 21 23.19 33.44 -12.27
N ASN A 22 22.96 34.63 -11.72
CA ASN A 22 21.92 34.83 -10.70
C ASN A 22 20.49 34.97 -11.28
N ASP A 23 20.33 34.99 -12.60
CA ASP A 23 19.03 35.15 -13.27
C ASP A 23 18.50 33.84 -13.89
N ALA A 24 19.04 32.67 -13.52
CA ALA A 24 18.42 31.42 -13.92
C ALA A 24 17.13 31.20 -13.12
N GLU A 25 15.98 31.41 -13.76
CA GLU A 25 14.66 31.15 -13.18
C GLU A 25 14.64 29.79 -12.48
N GLU A 26 14.06 29.76 -11.28
CA GLU A 26 13.91 28.52 -10.51
C GLU A 26 13.06 27.53 -11.31
N GLN A 27 13.64 26.39 -11.66
CA GLN A 27 12.99 25.33 -12.39
C GLN A 27 12.48 24.28 -11.40
N GLN A 28 11.17 24.11 -11.32
CA GLN A 28 10.58 23.01 -10.56
C GLN A 28 10.84 21.68 -11.28
N PHE A 29 11.21 20.65 -10.52
CA PHE A 29 11.32 19.30 -11.06
C PHE A 29 9.97 18.82 -11.62
N ASP A 30 9.99 18.30 -12.84
CA ASP A 30 8.83 17.67 -13.45
C ASP A 30 8.61 16.27 -12.86
N ILE A 31 7.66 16.17 -11.94
CA ILE A 31 7.31 14.93 -11.24
C ILE A 31 6.80 13.82 -12.16
N ALA A 32 6.38 14.12 -13.39
CA ALA A 32 6.00 13.10 -14.38
C ALA A 32 7.21 12.28 -14.85
N LEU A 33 8.42 12.84 -14.79
CA LEU A 33 9.65 12.13 -15.16
C LEU A 33 9.92 10.93 -14.24
N ALA A 34 9.66 11.07 -12.95
CA ALA A 34 9.84 10.00 -11.98
C ALA A 34 8.82 8.87 -12.21
N ALA A 35 7.55 9.22 -12.43
CA ALA A 35 6.48 8.26 -12.76
C ALA A 35 6.70 7.55 -14.11
N SER A 36 7.38 8.20 -15.05
CA SER A 36 7.67 7.60 -16.36
C SER A 36 8.72 6.48 -16.31
N HIS A 37 9.47 6.31 -15.21
CA HIS A 37 10.63 5.41 -15.10
C HIS A 37 11.66 5.58 -16.24
N SER A 38 11.90 6.82 -16.66
CA SER A 38 12.81 7.15 -17.78
C SER A 38 14.24 6.61 -17.63
N TYR A 39 14.71 6.37 -16.39
CA TYR A 39 16.01 5.77 -16.09
C TYR A 39 16.16 4.32 -16.60
N MET A 40 15.05 3.63 -16.90
CA MET A 40 15.06 2.24 -17.38
C MET A 40 15.37 2.10 -18.88
N GLY A 41 15.49 3.22 -19.61
CA GLY A 41 15.80 3.23 -21.04
C GLY A 41 14.55 3.40 -21.93
N PRO A 42 14.75 3.45 -23.26
CA PRO A 42 13.69 3.73 -24.20
C PRO A 42 12.71 2.55 -24.31
N SER A 43 11.44 2.88 -24.53
CA SER A 43 10.39 1.92 -24.82
C SER A 43 10.66 1.20 -26.15
N LEU A 44 10.54 -0.11 -26.14
CA LEU A 44 10.48 -0.91 -27.36
C LEU A 44 8.99 -1.02 -27.72
N GLU A 45 8.62 -0.64 -28.94
CA GLU A 45 7.22 -0.55 -29.40
C GLU A 45 6.36 -1.71 -28.89
N THR A 46 5.28 -1.37 -28.19
CA THR A 46 4.29 -2.35 -27.73
C THR A 46 3.54 -2.92 -28.92
N GLY A 47 3.77 -4.20 -29.20
CA GLY A 47 2.94 -4.95 -30.14
C GLY A 47 1.46 -4.87 -29.75
N SER A 48 0.67 -4.28 -30.65
CA SER A 48 -0.79 -4.20 -30.60
C SER A 48 -1.43 -5.57 -30.35
N GLY A 49 -2.16 -5.69 -29.24
CA GLY A 49 -3.52 -6.24 -29.26
C GLY A 49 -3.76 -7.72 -29.53
N ARG A 50 -2.89 -8.66 -29.13
CA ARG A 50 -3.30 -10.07 -28.97
C ARG A 50 -3.03 -10.57 -27.56
N GLY A 51 -3.99 -11.30 -26.98
CA GLY A 51 -3.81 -12.09 -25.77
C GLY A 51 -4.15 -11.44 -24.42
N ARG A 52 -5.03 -10.42 -24.33
CA ARG A 52 -5.48 -9.95 -23.01
C ARG A 52 -6.38 -11.02 -22.38
N ALA A 53 -5.86 -11.73 -21.37
CA ALA A 53 -6.69 -12.55 -20.50
C ALA A 53 -7.77 -11.65 -19.87
N ARG A 54 -9.04 -11.94 -20.14
CA ARG A 54 -10.16 -11.21 -19.53
C ARG A 54 -10.34 -11.74 -18.11
N VAL A 55 -9.68 -11.10 -17.18
CA VAL A 55 -9.74 -11.43 -15.75
C VAL A 55 -10.87 -10.64 -15.10
N GLU A 56 -11.75 -11.32 -14.39
CA GLU A 56 -12.86 -10.73 -13.63
C GLU A 56 -12.90 -11.35 -12.22
N ALA A 57 -13.69 -10.77 -11.32
CA ALA A 57 -13.86 -11.29 -9.96
C ALA A 57 -14.31 -12.76 -9.97
N GLY A 58 -13.63 -13.60 -9.19
CA GLY A 58 -13.87 -15.04 -9.14
C GLY A 58 -13.17 -15.84 -10.25
N TRP A 59 -12.45 -15.20 -11.18
CA TRP A 59 -11.62 -15.91 -12.14
C TRP A 59 -10.59 -16.78 -11.41
N GLU A 60 -10.38 -17.99 -11.93
CA GLU A 60 -9.38 -18.92 -11.44
C GLU A 60 -8.44 -19.30 -12.57
N GLY A 61 -7.16 -19.38 -12.26
CA GLY A 61 -6.17 -19.76 -13.25
C GLY A 61 -4.80 -19.98 -12.64
N ARG A 62 -3.91 -20.52 -13.47
CA ARG A 62 -2.53 -20.81 -13.11
C ARG A 62 -1.63 -19.74 -13.71
N VAL A 63 -1.02 -18.91 -12.86
CA VAL A 63 -0.23 -17.76 -13.29
C VAL A 63 1.22 -17.87 -12.80
N PRO A 64 2.20 -17.33 -13.54
CA PRO A 64 3.56 -17.19 -13.02
C PRO A 64 3.55 -16.14 -11.91
N VAL A 65 4.15 -16.47 -10.77
CA VAL A 65 4.21 -15.65 -9.56
C VAL A 65 5.64 -15.53 -9.03
N MET A 66 5.92 -14.43 -8.34
CA MET A 66 7.14 -14.24 -7.55
C MET A 66 6.84 -13.49 -6.26
N ALA A 67 7.71 -13.64 -5.25
CA ALA A 67 7.62 -12.85 -4.03
C ALA A 67 7.98 -11.40 -4.30
N HIS A 68 7.17 -10.48 -3.76
CA HIS A 68 7.51 -9.07 -3.70
C HIS A 68 7.95 -8.71 -2.28
N HIS A 69 8.84 -7.73 -2.16
CA HIS A 69 9.38 -7.27 -0.87
C HIS A 69 8.36 -6.47 -0.04
N GLY A 70 7.26 -6.04 -0.66
CA GLY A 70 6.17 -5.31 -0.03
C GLY A 70 4.83 -5.62 -0.69
N ILE A 71 3.77 -4.96 -0.24
CA ILE A 71 2.41 -5.14 -0.79
C ILE A 71 2.16 -4.08 -1.85
N VAL A 72 1.81 -4.51 -3.05
CA VAL A 72 1.46 -3.63 -4.19
C VAL A 72 -0.05 -3.65 -4.37
N PHE A 73 -0.68 -2.48 -4.34
CA PHE A 73 -2.11 -2.30 -4.54
C PHE A 73 -2.49 -2.20 -6.02
N PRO A 74 -3.71 -2.64 -6.39
CA PRO A 74 -4.29 -2.33 -7.69
C PRO A 74 -4.17 -0.85 -8.06
N GLY A 75 -3.72 -0.60 -9.29
CA GLY A 75 -3.47 0.74 -9.81
C GLY A 75 -2.00 1.18 -9.76
N GLU A 76 -1.17 0.60 -8.88
CA GLU A 76 0.26 0.91 -8.82
C GLU A 76 1.01 0.42 -10.06
N THR A 77 1.98 1.22 -10.50
CA THR A 77 2.96 0.83 -11.50
C THR A 77 4.11 0.07 -10.82
N VAL A 78 4.51 -1.05 -11.41
CA VAL A 78 5.66 -1.84 -10.96
C VAL A 78 6.67 -1.94 -12.10
N PRO A 79 7.81 -1.24 -11.99
CA PRO A 79 8.94 -1.46 -12.90
C PRO A 79 9.66 -2.75 -12.52
N MET A 80 9.95 -3.58 -13.53
CA MET A 80 10.62 -4.86 -13.34
C MET A 80 11.83 -5.02 -14.26
N LEU A 81 12.87 -5.68 -13.74
CA LEU A 81 14.12 -5.95 -14.43
C LEU A 81 14.53 -7.39 -14.12
N PHE A 82 14.36 -8.26 -15.11
CA PHE A 82 14.65 -9.68 -14.95
C PHE A 82 15.98 -10.05 -15.58
N THR A 83 16.89 -10.53 -14.74
CA THR A 83 18.20 -11.07 -15.15
C THR A 83 18.20 -12.61 -15.23
N GLU A 84 17.21 -13.27 -14.62
CA GLU A 84 17.06 -14.72 -14.55
C GLU A 84 15.61 -15.12 -14.94
N ASP A 85 15.38 -16.40 -15.27
CA ASP A 85 14.06 -16.97 -15.62
C ASP A 85 13.31 -16.27 -16.77
N VAL A 86 14.08 -15.63 -17.66
CA VAL A 86 13.56 -14.86 -18.80
C VAL A 86 12.70 -15.69 -19.73
N ASP A 87 12.96 -16.99 -19.90
CA ASP A 87 12.20 -17.83 -20.83
C ASP A 87 10.74 -18.00 -20.38
N ILE A 88 10.52 -18.31 -19.09
CA ILE A 88 9.18 -18.43 -18.48
C ILE A 88 8.42 -17.11 -18.60
N LEU A 89 9.12 -16.02 -18.30
CA LEU A 89 8.53 -14.69 -18.34
C LEU A 89 8.27 -14.21 -19.76
N SER A 90 9.18 -14.48 -20.69
CA SER A 90 9.02 -14.10 -22.10
C SER A 90 7.84 -14.81 -22.71
N GLU A 91 7.64 -16.09 -22.40
CA GLU A 91 6.45 -16.83 -22.83
C GLU A 91 5.17 -16.25 -22.21
N ALA A 92 5.14 -16.03 -20.90
CA ALA A 92 3.97 -15.46 -20.22
C ALA A 92 3.64 -14.03 -20.67
N ILE A 93 4.64 -13.19 -20.88
CA ILE A 93 4.49 -11.82 -21.40
C ILE A 93 4.03 -11.86 -22.85
N GLN A 94 4.49 -12.81 -23.67
CA GLN A 94 4.07 -12.92 -25.07
C GLN A 94 2.65 -13.47 -25.22
N GLN A 95 2.22 -14.38 -24.34
CA GLN A 95 0.91 -15.02 -24.40
C GLN A 95 -0.19 -14.16 -23.73
N ASP A 96 -0.09 -13.98 -22.42
CA ASP A 96 -1.16 -13.43 -21.59
C ASP A 96 -0.87 -12.03 -21.04
N LYS A 97 0.39 -11.57 -21.12
CA LYS A 97 0.88 -10.31 -20.53
C LYS A 97 0.61 -10.21 -19.02
N LEU A 98 0.51 -11.34 -18.33
CA LEU A 98 0.06 -11.41 -16.94
C LEU A 98 1.04 -12.19 -16.06
N PHE A 99 1.31 -11.66 -14.87
CA PHE A 99 2.03 -12.37 -13.80
C PHE A 99 1.49 -11.91 -12.44
N GLY A 100 1.85 -12.62 -11.37
CA GLY A 100 1.44 -12.27 -10.00
C GLY A 100 2.62 -11.88 -9.11
N LEU A 101 2.38 -10.89 -8.25
CA LEU A 101 3.28 -10.53 -7.15
C LEU A 101 2.67 -11.00 -5.84
N LEU A 102 3.39 -11.84 -5.11
CA LEU A 102 2.96 -12.37 -3.82
C LEU A 102 3.26 -11.40 -2.70
N CYS A 103 2.27 -11.21 -1.83
CA CYS A 103 2.38 -10.38 -0.67
C CYS A 103 3.14 -11.10 0.45
N PRO A 104 4.10 -10.44 1.10
CA PRO A 104 4.67 -10.95 2.33
C PRO A 104 3.63 -10.96 3.46
N ASP A 105 3.88 -11.77 4.48
CA ASP A 105 3.15 -11.72 5.75
C ASP A 105 3.54 -10.49 6.58
N GLU A 106 2.87 -10.28 7.72
CA GLU A 106 3.16 -9.13 8.60
C GLU A 106 4.63 -9.08 9.07
N GLY A 107 5.29 -10.25 9.16
CA GLY A 107 6.68 -10.39 9.57
C GLY A 107 7.69 -10.25 8.43
N GLY A 108 7.25 -10.23 7.18
CA GLY A 108 8.11 -10.15 5.99
C GLY A 108 8.88 -11.43 5.65
N ALA A 109 8.78 -12.49 6.45
CA ALA A 109 9.56 -13.71 6.29
C ALA A 109 8.80 -14.81 5.53
N ALA A 110 7.48 -14.83 5.68
CA ALA A 110 6.60 -15.76 5.00
C ALA A 110 5.71 -15.04 3.99
N LEU A 111 5.00 -15.81 3.19
CA LEU A 111 3.96 -15.29 2.30
C LEU A 111 2.61 -15.29 3.01
N SER A 112 1.81 -14.25 2.78
CA SER A 112 0.46 -14.14 3.36
C SER A 112 -0.58 -15.04 2.68
N GLY A 113 -0.26 -15.56 1.49
CA GLY A 113 -1.21 -16.30 0.65
C GLY A 113 -2.09 -15.41 -0.23
N TYR A 114 -1.85 -14.10 -0.20
CA TYR A 114 -2.46 -13.11 -1.08
C TYR A 114 -1.43 -12.57 -2.07
N GLY A 115 -1.90 -11.98 -3.15
CA GLY A 115 -1.06 -11.32 -4.14
C GLY A 115 -1.86 -10.43 -5.08
N VAL A 116 -1.15 -9.76 -5.98
CA VAL A 116 -1.75 -8.91 -7.00
C VAL A 116 -1.32 -9.37 -8.39
N LEU A 117 -2.27 -9.45 -9.32
CA LEU A 117 -2.02 -9.68 -10.73
C LEU A 117 -1.55 -8.39 -11.38
N CYS A 118 -0.52 -8.49 -12.19
CA CYS A 118 0.12 -7.39 -12.89
C CYS A 118 0.03 -7.61 -14.40
N GLU A 119 -0.53 -6.63 -15.12
CA GLU A 119 -0.59 -6.63 -16.58
C GLU A 119 0.59 -5.83 -17.13
N VAL A 120 1.40 -6.46 -17.99
CA VAL A 120 2.51 -5.81 -18.68
C VAL A 120 1.98 -4.92 -19.79
N TYR A 121 2.25 -3.62 -19.69
CA TYR A 121 1.76 -2.63 -20.67
C TYR A 121 2.88 -1.98 -21.48
N GLU A 122 4.15 -2.12 -21.07
CA GLU A 122 5.29 -1.51 -21.76
C GLU A 122 6.55 -2.35 -21.58
N VAL A 123 7.24 -2.68 -22.66
CA VAL A 123 8.52 -3.41 -22.63
C VAL A 123 9.64 -2.43 -23.00
N LEU A 124 10.76 -2.51 -22.30
CA LEU A 124 11.86 -1.57 -22.40
C LEU A 124 13.12 -2.25 -22.92
N ALA A 125 13.98 -1.46 -23.54
CA ALA A 125 15.31 -1.92 -23.92
C ALA A 125 16.14 -2.24 -22.67
N ALA A 126 17.03 -3.21 -22.80
CA ALA A 126 17.96 -3.58 -21.74
C ALA A 126 18.80 -2.36 -21.31
N PRO A 127 18.80 -1.97 -20.01
CA PRO A 127 19.62 -0.85 -19.54
C PRO A 127 21.12 -1.10 -19.75
N ALA A 128 21.84 -0.03 -20.15
CA ALA A 128 23.29 -0.07 -20.28
C ALA A 128 23.93 -0.20 -18.88
N GLY A 129 24.95 -1.06 -18.74
CA GLY A 129 25.72 -1.22 -17.49
C GLY A 129 25.39 -2.45 -16.64
N VAL A 130 24.34 -3.22 -16.96
CA VAL A 130 24.07 -4.51 -16.27
C VAL A 130 25.07 -5.56 -16.72
N GLN A 131 25.92 -6.04 -15.80
CA GLN A 131 26.88 -7.12 -16.07
C GLN A 131 26.14 -8.41 -16.44
N ARG A 132 26.30 -8.85 -17.70
CA ARG A 132 25.75 -10.12 -18.18
C ARG A 132 26.45 -11.28 -17.49
N ARG A 133 25.73 -12.05 -16.67
CA ARG A 133 26.25 -13.29 -16.07
C ARG A 133 26.23 -14.50 -17.03
N SER A 134 25.49 -14.46 -18.14
CA SER A 134 25.44 -15.54 -19.13
C SER A 134 25.32 -15.04 -20.59
N PRO A 135 25.57 -15.91 -21.60
CA PRO A 135 25.49 -15.56 -23.02
C PRO A 135 24.06 -15.43 -23.59
N SER A 136 23.02 -15.89 -22.88
CA SER A 136 21.58 -15.73 -23.18
C SER A 136 20.75 -16.21 -21.95
N PRO A 137 19.48 -15.77 -21.73
CA PRO A 137 18.57 -14.99 -22.59
C PRO A 137 18.67 -13.46 -22.36
N PRO A 138 17.94 -12.61 -23.11
CA PRO A 138 18.05 -11.15 -22.99
C PRO A 138 17.52 -10.64 -21.64
N LEU A 139 18.15 -9.58 -21.11
CA LEU A 139 17.59 -8.80 -19.99
C LEU A 139 16.22 -8.26 -20.39
N VAL A 140 15.17 -8.64 -19.67
CA VAL A 140 13.80 -8.19 -19.93
C VAL A 140 13.43 -7.14 -18.89
N SER A 141 13.30 -5.91 -19.36
CA SER A 141 12.88 -4.75 -18.59
C SER A 141 11.48 -4.38 -19.05
N PHE A 142 10.54 -4.16 -18.12
CA PHE A 142 9.18 -3.78 -18.48
C PHE A 142 8.49 -3.06 -17.33
N LYS A 143 7.37 -2.42 -17.66
CA LYS A 143 6.45 -1.84 -16.70
C LYS A 143 5.16 -2.62 -16.73
N ALA A 144 4.66 -2.92 -15.54
CA ALA A 144 3.40 -3.57 -15.35
C ALA A 144 2.51 -2.73 -14.45
N ARG A 145 1.20 -2.85 -14.63
CA ARG A 145 0.21 -2.23 -13.77
C ARG A 145 -0.43 -3.32 -12.92
N ALA A 146 -0.43 -3.11 -11.61
CA ALA A 146 -1.20 -3.95 -10.70
C ALA A 146 -2.70 -3.77 -11.00
N THR A 147 -3.44 -4.87 -11.18
CA THR A 147 -4.84 -4.84 -11.64
C THR A 147 -5.80 -5.48 -10.65
N HIS A 148 -5.55 -6.73 -10.25
CA HIS A 148 -6.52 -7.51 -9.48
C HIS A 148 -5.86 -8.18 -8.29
N ARG A 149 -6.51 -8.11 -7.13
CA ARG A 149 -6.11 -8.90 -5.96
C ARG A 149 -6.46 -10.37 -6.19
N PHE A 150 -5.63 -11.27 -5.68
CA PHE A 150 -5.91 -12.70 -5.71
C PHE A 150 -5.53 -13.38 -4.39
N ARG A 151 -6.13 -14.54 -4.16
CA ARG A 151 -5.75 -15.49 -3.11
C ARG A 151 -5.25 -16.78 -3.73
N CYS A 152 -4.23 -17.37 -3.13
CA CYS A 152 -3.67 -18.65 -3.54
C CYS A 152 -4.64 -19.79 -3.16
N ARG A 153 -4.96 -20.70 -4.08
CA ARG A 153 -5.88 -21.81 -3.80
C ARG A 153 -5.23 -22.96 -3.03
N GLN A 154 -3.98 -23.27 -3.34
CA GLN A 154 -3.23 -24.36 -2.71
C GLN A 154 -1.96 -23.80 -2.06
N LEU A 155 -2.08 -23.36 -0.81
CA LEU A 155 -0.90 -23.08 -0.01
C LEU A 155 -0.39 -24.40 0.58
N PRO A 156 0.89 -24.75 0.39
CA PRO A 156 1.49 -25.88 1.08
C PRO A 156 1.27 -25.76 2.59
N ARG A 157 1.05 -26.88 3.28
CA ARG A 157 0.81 -26.92 4.74
C ARG A 157 1.95 -26.33 5.58
N ARG A 158 3.14 -26.14 5.01
CA ARG A 158 4.27 -25.44 5.63
C ARG A 158 4.26 -23.99 5.17
N ALA A 159 4.50 -23.07 6.10
CA ALA A 159 4.68 -21.66 5.79
C ALA A 159 5.68 -21.49 4.64
N LEU A 160 5.20 -20.91 3.54
CA LEU A 160 6.03 -20.63 2.38
C LEU A 160 6.92 -19.44 2.72
N THR A 161 8.23 -19.67 2.80
CA THR A 161 9.21 -18.59 2.95
C THR A 161 9.23 -17.75 1.69
N ALA A 162 9.32 -16.42 1.81
CA ALA A 162 9.40 -15.51 0.66
C ALA A 162 10.52 -15.92 -0.32
N HIS A 163 11.68 -16.34 0.21
CA HIS A 163 12.83 -16.80 -0.56
C HIS A 163 12.55 -17.98 -1.51
N ALA A 164 11.55 -18.80 -1.22
CA ALA A 164 11.18 -19.90 -2.12
C ALA A 164 10.66 -19.39 -3.47
N PHE A 165 10.20 -18.14 -3.51
CA PHE A 165 9.61 -17.44 -4.65
C PHE A 165 10.45 -16.23 -5.08
N ASP A 166 11.75 -16.19 -4.74
CA ASP A 166 12.71 -15.25 -5.35
C ASP A 166 12.82 -15.47 -6.87
N ARG A 167 12.42 -16.66 -7.33
CA ARG A 167 12.30 -17.06 -8.73
C ARG A 167 10.84 -17.27 -9.13
N LEU A 168 10.57 -17.11 -10.43
CA LEU A 168 9.24 -17.31 -10.98
C LEU A 168 8.77 -18.76 -10.81
N ARG A 169 7.56 -18.93 -10.31
CA ARG A 169 6.89 -20.23 -10.18
C ARG A 169 5.43 -20.11 -10.59
N PHE A 170 4.85 -21.18 -11.11
CA PHE A 170 3.42 -21.19 -11.40
C PHE A 170 2.60 -21.52 -10.16
N MET A 171 1.50 -20.80 -9.95
CA MET A 171 0.58 -21.05 -8.84
C MET A 171 -0.88 -20.88 -9.25
N ASP A 172 -1.75 -21.70 -8.65
CA ASP A 172 -3.19 -21.60 -8.84
C ASP A 172 -3.76 -20.51 -7.94
N VAL A 173 -4.39 -19.53 -8.57
CA VAL A 173 -4.93 -18.34 -7.91
C VAL A 173 -6.41 -18.18 -8.19
N ARG A 174 -7.09 -17.48 -7.29
CA ARG A 174 -8.46 -17.01 -7.47
C ARG A 174 -8.51 -15.50 -7.28
N VAL A 175 -9.05 -14.79 -8.25
CA VAL A 175 -9.20 -13.34 -8.21
C VAL A 175 -10.30 -12.93 -7.26
N LEU A 176 -9.98 -11.98 -6.39
CA LEU A 176 -10.86 -11.45 -5.36
C LEU A 176 -11.72 -10.29 -5.91
N PRO A 177 -12.95 -10.12 -5.40
CA PRO A 177 -13.80 -9.01 -5.79
C PRO A 177 -13.38 -7.71 -5.08
N ASP A 178 -13.43 -6.58 -5.78
CA ASP A 178 -13.50 -5.27 -5.12
C ASP A 178 -14.95 -4.81 -5.12
N VAL A 179 -15.59 -4.92 -3.96
CA VAL A 179 -17.02 -4.69 -3.78
C VAL A 179 -17.25 -3.25 -3.34
N ARG A 180 -18.30 -2.63 -3.88
CA ARG A 180 -18.88 -1.42 -3.32
C ARG A 180 -20.29 -1.74 -2.87
N LEU A 181 -20.47 -1.89 -1.56
CA LEU A 181 -21.81 -2.16 -1.00
C LEU A 181 -22.77 -0.99 -1.30
N ALA A 182 -24.04 -1.35 -1.50
CA ALA A 182 -25.10 -0.37 -1.71
C ALA A 182 -25.36 0.45 -0.44
N ASP A 183 -26.01 1.61 -0.58
CA ASP A 183 -26.36 2.45 0.57
C ASP A 183 -27.21 1.63 1.57
N PRO A 184 -26.75 1.45 2.82
CA PRO A 184 -27.43 0.61 3.81
C PRO A 184 -28.83 1.11 4.16
N LEU A 185 -29.09 2.42 4.00
CA LEU A 185 -30.42 3.00 4.23
C LEU A 185 -31.36 2.82 3.04
N ARG A 186 -30.90 2.30 1.90
CA ARG A 186 -31.71 2.16 0.69
C ARG A 186 -32.99 1.37 0.92
N ALA A 187 -32.94 0.30 1.72
CA ALA A 187 -34.10 -0.52 2.03
C ALA A 187 -35.12 0.19 2.94
N ALA A 188 -34.68 1.17 3.74
CA ALA A 188 -35.54 1.96 4.62
C ALA A 188 -36.14 3.20 3.92
N ARG A 189 -35.68 3.54 2.71
CA ARG A 189 -36.12 4.74 1.99
C ARG A 189 -37.58 4.68 1.59
N LEU A 190 -38.29 5.77 1.89
CA LEU A 190 -39.57 6.05 1.25
C LEU A 190 -39.33 6.54 -0.18
N ALA A 191 -39.70 5.71 -1.16
CA ALA A 191 -39.53 5.99 -2.60
C ALA A 191 -40.26 7.29 -3.04
N ALA A 192 -41.38 7.62 -2.39
CA ALA A 192 -42.12 8.86 -2.65
C ALA A 192 -41.29 10.14 -2.39
N LEU A 193 -40.23 10.04 -1.57
CA LEU A 193 -39.35 11.17 -1.23
C LEU A 193 -38.07 11.20 -2.09
N ASP A 194 -37.86 10.24 -2.99
CA ASP A 194 -36.64 10.18 -3.82
C ASP A 194 -36.39 11.43 -4.67
N PRO A 195 -37.41 12.08 -5.28
CA PRO A 195 -37.19 13.32 -6.03
C PRO A 195 -36.58 14.46 -5.20
N LEU A 196 -36.77 14.43 -3.88
CA LEU A 196 -36.29 15.47 -2.96
C LEU A 196 -34.84 15.22 -2.49
N ARG A 197 -34.24 14.07 -2.84
CA ARG A 197 -32.88 13.68 -2.41
C ARG A 197 -31.77 14.23 -3.31
N ALA A 198 -32.10 14.96 -4.39
CA ALA A 198 -31.12 15.61 -5.26
C ALA A 198 -30.50 16.87 -4.63
N GLU A 199 -31.18 17.50 -3.66
CA GLU A 199 -30.70 18.68 -2.96
C GLU A 199 -29.98 18.29 -1.66
N ASP A 200 -28.73 18.73 -1.47
CA ASP A 200 -27.88 18.28 -0.36
C ASP A 200 -28.49 18.57 1.03
N GLU A 201 -29.12 19.73 1.25
CA GLU A 201 -29.73 20.07 2.54
C GLU A 201 -30.93 19.18 2.88
N ARG A 202 -31.79 18.91 1.90
CA ARG A 202 -32.96 18.04 2.07
C ARG A 202 -32.54 16.57 2.18
N ALA A 203 -31.50 16.17 1.47
CA ALA A 203 -30.93 14.83 1.52
C ALA A 203 -30.46 14.46 2.93
N VAL A 204 -29.84 15.39 3.67
CA VAL A 204 -29.41 15.14 5.07
C VAL A 204 -30.61 14.89 5.99
N ARG A 205 -31.67 15.70 5.88
CA ARG A 205 -32.89 15.51 6.68
C ARG A 205 -33.59 14.19 6.36
N LEU A 206 -33.71 13.87 5.06
CA LEU A 206 -34.33 12.61 4.61
C LEU A 206 -33.51 11.40 5.05
N ARG A 207 -32.17 11.47 5.00
CA ARG A 207 -31.29 10.41 5.50
C ARG A 207 -31.47 10.18 7.00
N SER A 208 -31.67 11.26 7.77
CA SER A 208 -31.99 11.19 9.21
C SER A 208 -33.32 10.47 9.47
N MET A 209 -34.34 10.74 8.65
CA MET A 209 -35.63 10.04 8.71
C MET A 209 -35.49 8.56 8.33
N ASP A 210 -34.74 8.25 7.25
CA ASP A 210 -34.51 6.88 6.80
C ASP A 210 -33.82 6.06 7.92
N ALA A 211 -32.84 6.64 8.62
CA ALA A 211 -32.18 5.98 9.74
C ALA A 211 -33.10 5.77 10.96
N ALA A 212 -34.03 6.71 11.23
CA ALA A 212 -35.00 6.56 12.31
C ALA A 212 -35.98 5.39 12.11
N LEU A 213 -36.08 4.85 10.89
CA LEU A 213 -36.85 3.64 10.56
C LEU A 213 -36.03 2.35 10.75
N THR A 214 -34.80 2.45 11.24
CA THR A 214 -33.90 1.32 11.47
C THR A 214 -33.53 1.20 12.95
N PRO A 215 -32.98 0.06 13.40
CA PRO A 215 -32.53 -0.10 14.80
C PRO A 215 -31.36 0.81 15.20
N TRP A 216 -30.63 1.39 14.25
CA TRP A 216 -29.39 2.11 14.50
C TRP A 216 -29.56 3.62 14.28
N PRO A 217 -28.94 4.47 15.11
CA PRO A 217 -28.94 5.91 14.89
C PRO A 217 -28.17 6.31 13.62
N LEU A 218 -28.51 7.47 13.03
CA LEU A 218 -27.93 7.97 11.77
C LEU A 218 -26.40 7.88 11.73
N PHE A 219 -25.74 8.23 12.84
CA PHE A 219 -24.28 8.27 12.87
C PHE A 219 -23.63 6.93 12.51
N VAL A 220 -24.27 5.78 12.80
CA VAL A 220 -23.73 4.44 12.47
C VAL A 220 -23.61 4.28 10.95
N TYR A 221 -24.61 4.78 10.21
CA TYR A 221 -24.61 4.77 8.75
C TYR A 221 -23.66 5.81 8.14
N GLU A 222 -23.38 6.89 8.86
CA GLU A 222 -22.46 7.94 8.42
C GLU A 222 -20.98 7.55 8.56
N ILE A 223 -20.66 6.51 9.33
CA ILE A 223 -19.28 5.98 9.45
C ILE A 223 -18.73 5.55 8.08
N PHE A 224 -19.62 5.06 7.20
CA PHE A 224 -19.30 4.62 5.83
C PHE A 224 -19.78 5.62 4.76
N ASP A 225 -20.06 6.88 5.12
CA ASP A 225 -20.43 7.88 4.14
C ASP A 225 -19.25 8.22 3.21
N PHE A 226 -19.34 7.79 1.95
CA PHE A 226 -18.29 7.97 0.96
C PHE A 226 -17.89 9.45 0.77
N ARG A 227 -18.86 10.37 0.75
CA ARG A 227 -18.59 11.80 0.51
C ARG A 227 -17.75 12.38 1.65
N ARG A 228 -18.05 12.03 2.90
CA ARG A 228 -17.31 12.45 4.09
C ARG A 228 -15.90 11.86 4.13
N MET A 229 -15.77 10.56 3.85
CA MET A 229 -14.45 9.89 3.82
C MET A 229 -13.57 10.48 2.72
N ARG A 230 -14.09 10.61 1.51
CA ARG A 230 -13.38 11.20 0.37
C ARG A 230 -12.93 12.63 0.65
N ARG A 231 -13.79 13.47 1.23
CA ARG A 231 -13.42 14.84 1.62
C ARG A 231 -12.24 14.84 2.58
N THR A 232 -12.29 13.98 3.60
CA THR A 232 -11.22 13.83 4.59
C THR A 232 -9.89 13.43 3.95
N ILE A 233 -9.93 12.44 3.06
CA ILE A 233 -8.75 11.95 2.32
C ILE A 233 -8.18 13.03 1.42
N ARG A 234 -9.03 13.71 0.63
CA ARG A 234 -8.63 14.81 -0.23
C ARG A 234 -7.99 15.94 0.56
N ASP A 235 -8.62 16.36 1.65
CA ASP A 235 -8.13 17.46 2.48
C ASP A 235 -6.77 17.09 3.12
N TYR A 236 -6.56 15.81 3.47
CA TYR A 236 -5.27 15.29 3.91
C TYR A 236 -4.20 15.36 2.80
N PHE A 237 -4.45 14.79 1.62
CA PHE A 237 -3.47 14.77 0.53
C PHE A 237 -3.17 16.16 -0.04
N LYS A 238 -4.12 17.09 0.04
CA LYS A 238 -3.90 18.49 -0.24
C LYS A 238 -2.83 19.11 0.65
N THR A 239 -2.71 18.68 1.93
CA THR A 239 -1.61 19.12 2.80
C THR A 239 -0.23 18.62 2.35
N LEU A 240 -0.20 17.58 1.52
CA LEU A 240 1.01 17.01 0.92
C LEU A 240 1.27 17.54 -0.51
N GLY A 241 0.46 18.50 -0.98
CA GLY A 241 0.56 19.09 -2.31
C GLY A 241 -0.05 18.24 -3.43
N ILE A 242 -0.93 17.28 -3.10
CA ILE A 242 -1.64 16.46 -4.08
C ILE A 242 -3.10 16.91 -4.13
N ASP A 243 -3.50 17.56 -5.23
CA ASP A 243 -4.86 18.06 -5.42
C ASP A 243 -5.79 17.07 -6.13
N ASP A 244 -5.25 16.26 -7.04
CA ASP A 244 -6.02 15.31 -7.83
C ASP A 244 -6.09 13.95 -7.11
N VAL A 245 -7.29 13.59 -6.66
CA VAL A 245 -7.56 12.31 -6.00
C VAL A 245 -8.69 11.59 -6.72
N PRO A 246 -8.64 10.25 -6.85
CA PRO A 246 -9.66 9.51 -7.58
C PRO A 246 -11.11 9.77 -7.12
N GLU A 247 -12.03 9.79 -8.08
CA GLU A 247 -13.46 10.02 -7.85
C GLU A 247 -14.23 8.76 -7.45
N ASP A 248 -13.82 7.60 -7.97
CA ASP A 248 -14.44 6.31 -7.66
C ASP A 248 -13.93 5.74 -6.33
N ALA A 249 -14.82 5.11 -5.56
CA ALA A 249 -14.51 4.59 -4.23
C ALA A 249 -13.47 3.45 -4.25
N VAL A 250 -13.55 2.54 -5.22
CA VAL A 250 -12.61 1.42 -5.33
C VAL A 250 -11.23 1.95 -5.67
N THR A 251 -11.14 2.78 -6.72
CA THR A 251 -9.86 3.38 -7.13
C THR A 251 -9.27 4.27 -6.03
N LEU A 252 -10.09 5.10 -5.37
CA LEU A 252 -9.63 5.97 -4.30
C LEU A 252 -9.06 5.19 -3.12
N SER A 253 -9.70 4.09 -2.74
CA SER A 253 -9.24 3.27 -1.61
C SER A 253 -7.87 2.66 -1.87
N HIS A 254 -7.68 1.97 -3.00
CA HIS A 254 -6.37 1.41 -3.35
C HIS A 254 -5.28 2.47 -3.51
N TRP A 255 -5.61 3.60 -4.15
CA TRP A 255 -4.68 4.72 -4.30
C TRP A 255 -4.32 5.39 -2.97
N THR A 256 -5.26 5.47 -2.04
CA THR A 256 -5.01 6.01 -0.70
C THR A 256 -4.11 5.05 0.07
N ALA A 257 -4.42 3.76 0.07
CA ALA A 257 -3.61 2.74 0.73
C ALA A 257 -2.18 2.68 0.18
N SER A 258 -1.97 2.86 -1.13
CA SER A 258 -0.62 2.92 -1.71
C SER A 258 0.17 4.15 -1.22
N ASN A 259 -0.51 5.28 -1.04
CA ASN A 259 0.11 6.56 -0.66
C ASN A 259 0.19 6.84 0.85
N LEU A 260 -0.41 6.01 1.70
CA LEU A 260 -0.26 6.14 3.15
C LEU A 260 1.01 5.46 3.67
N ALA A 261 1.66 6.11 4.64
CA ALA A 261 2.69 5.49 5.47
C ALA A 261 2.02 4.54 6.48
N LEU A 262 2.08 3.24 6.19
CA LEU A 262 1.41 2.17 6.93
C LEU A 262 2.43 1.16 7.46
N THR A 263 2.10 0.49 8.57
CA THR A 263 2.86 -0.69 8.99
C THR A 263 2.58 -1.87 8.04
N PRO A 264 3.46 -2.89 7.97
CA PRO A 264 3.20 -4.08 7.15
C PRO A 264 1.86 -4.76 7.47
N ARG A 265 1.49 -4.82 8.75
CA ARG A 265 0.19 -5.33 9.23
C ARG A 265 -0.98 -4.51 8.69
N ASP A 266 -0.95 -3.20 8.86
CA ASP A 266 -2.06 -2.33 8.43
C ASP A 266 -2.22 -2.36 6.90
N ARG A 267 -1.09 -2.40 6.18
CA ARG A 267 -1.07 -2.50 4.72
C ARG A 267 -1.67 -3.82 4.23
N LEU A 268 -1.34 -4.94 4.88
CA LEU A 268 -1.95 -6.24 4.58
C LEU A 268 -3.44 -6.26 4.89
N ALA A 269 -3.86 -5.68 6.02
CA ALA A 269 -5.26 -5.58 6.37
C ALA A 269 -6.06 -4.81 5.31
N LEU A 270 -5.58 -3.64 4.86
CA LEU A 270 -6.23 -2.87 3.78
C LEU A 270 -6.27 -3.64 2.46
N PHE A 271 -5.22 -4.41 2.16
CA PHE A 271 -5.15 -5.21 0.94
C PHE A 271 -6.17 -6.36 0.92
N VAL A 272 -6.37 -7.03 2.05
CA VAL A 272 -7.27 -8.19 2.12
C VAL A 272 -8.74 -7.79 2.12
N VAL A 273 -9.09 -6.62 2.65
CA VAL A 273 -10.48 -6.11 2.64
C VAL A 273 -11.03 -6.06 1.22
N ASP A 274 -12.23 -6.60 0.99
CA ASP A 274 -12.91 -6.56 -0.32
C ASP A 274 -13.80 -5.32 -0.50
N ASP A 275 -14.40 -4.81 0.57
CA ASP A 275 -15.30 -3.66 0.51
C ASP A 275 -14.54 -2.32 0.51
N ALA A 276 -14.74 -1.54 -0.55
CA ALA A 276 -14.05 -0.26 -0.72
C ALA A 276 -14.40 0.77 0.36
N LEU A 277 -15.63 0.78 0.88
CA LEU A 277 -16.03 1.74 1.90
C LEU A 277 -15.41 1.40 3.26
N LEU A 278 -15.29 0.12 3.59
CA LEU A 278 -14.56 -0.35 4.76
C LEU A 278 -13.07 -0.02 4.67
N ARG A 279 -12.47 -0.23 3.49
CA ARG A 279 -11.07 0.14 3.26
C ARG A 279 -10.84 1.65 3.44
N LEU A 280 -11.69 2.50 2.84
CA LEU A 280 -11.66 3.96 3.02
C LEU A 280 -11.86 4.37 4.48
N HIS A 281 -12.74 3.69 5.20
CA HIS A 281 -12.98 3.97 6.62
C HIS A 281 -11.72 3.70 7.45
N MET A 282 -11.04 2.58 7.18
CA MET A 282 -9.76 2.25 7.82
C MET A 282 -8.68 3.30 7.51
N GLU A 283 -8.56 3.70 6.24
CA GLU A 283 -7.63 4.74 5.77
C GLU A 283 -7.85 6.09 6.47
N VAL A 284 -9.11 6.51 6.61
CA VAL A 284 -9.46 7.73 7.36
C VAL A 284 -9.02 7.62 8.82
N GLY A 285 -9.16 6.45 9.44
CA GLY A 285 -8.63 6.17 10.78
C GLY A 285 -7.13 6.45 10.87
N PHE A 286 -6.35 5.90 9.94
CA PHE A 286 -4.89 6.11 9.88
C PHE A 286 -4.50 7.57 9.62
N ILE A 287 -5.24 8.28 8.76
CA ILE A 287 -5.00 9.70 8.47
C ILE A 287 -5.16 10.59 9.70
N MET A 288 -6.14 10.25 10.57
CA MET A 288 -6.44 11.00 11.78
C MET A 288 -5.40 10.81 12.89
N GLU A 289 -4.63 9.71 12.84
CA GLU A 289 -3.59 9.44 13.81
C GLU A 289 -2.29 10.16 13.43
N LYS A 290 -1.73 10.92 14.38
CA LYS A 290 -0.42 11.55 14.18
C LYS A 290 0.67 10.48 14.25
N SER A 291 1.45 10.37 13.17
CA SER A 291 2.57 9.43 13.08
C SER A 291 3.90 10.13 12.80
N VAL A 292 4.97 9.46 13.19
CA VAL A 292 6.34 9.77 12.78
C VAL A 292 6.96 8.53 12.14
N LEU A 293 7.76 8.71 11.09
CA LEU A 293 8.51 7.63 10.46
C LEU A 293 9.75 7.33 11.30
N CYS A 294 9.87 6.08 11.75
CA CYS A 294 10.97 5.60 12.57
C CYS A 294 11.76 4.53 11.82
N CYS A 295 13.05 4.38 12.13
CA CYS A 295 13.88 3.30 11.61
C CYS A 295 13.27 1.94 11.99
N ALA A 296 13.10 1.05 11.01
CA ALA A 296 12.56 -0.29 11.24
C ALA A 296 13.43 -1.16 12.17
N ALA A 297 14.74 -0.90 12.23
CA ALA A 297 15.67 -1.70 13.01
C ALA A 297 15.84 -1.24 14.48
N CYS A 298 15.76 0.07 14.75
CA CYS A 298 16.05 0.62 16.08
C CYS A 298 15.03 1.63 16.62
N GLU A 299 13.92 1.84 15.90
CA GLU A 299 12.80 2.71 16.28
C GLU A 299 13.13 4.21 16.44
N VAL A 300 14.35 4.64 16.13
CA VAL A 300 14.71 6.07 16.17
C VAL A 300 13.94 6.86 15.11
N GLU A 301 13.44 8.04 15.47
CA GLU A 301 12.74 8.95 14.55
C GLU A 301 13.64 9.33 13.37
N ILE A 302 13.16 9.13 12.14
CA ILE A 302 13.85 9.49 10.89
C ILE A 302 13.17 10.69 10.23
N ALA A 303 11.85 10.69 10.13
CA ALA A 303 11.12 11.79 9.51
C ALA A 303 9.73 11.93 10.14
N ARG A 304 9.11 13.08 9.92
CA ARG A 304 7.75 13.39 10.33
C ARG A 304 6.87 13.54 9.11
N ARG A 305 5.56 13.40 9.34
CA ARG A 305 4.55 13.51 8.30
C ARG A 305 4.61 14.85 7.55
N GLU A 306 4.91 15.94 8.25
CA GLU A 306 4.99 17.28 7.65
C GLU A 306 6.14 17.45 6.67
N GLN A 307 7.09 16.50 6.65
CA GLN A 307 8.22 16.50 5.72
C GLN A 307 7.91 15.69 4.46
N ILE A 308 6.83 14.89 4.44
CA ILE A 308 6.42 14.08 3.28
C ILE A 308 5.87 15.00 2.18
N PHE A 309 6.30 14.76 0.95
CA PHE A 309 5.81 15.48 -0.24
C PHE A 309 5.95 14.59 -1.47
N ALA A 310 5.26 14.93 -2.57
CA ALA A 310 5.30 14.16 -3.81
C ALA A 310 6.42 14.61 -4.76
N MET A 311 7.24 13.65 -5.21
CA MET A 311 8.18 13.82 -6.34
C MET A 311 7.77 12.99 -7.56
N SER A 312 6.55 12.45 -7.55
CA SER A 312 5.97 11.61 -8.60
C SER A 312 4.50 11.98 -8.78
N THR A 313 3.98 11.90 -10.01
CA THR A 313 2.52 12.04 -10.26
C THR A 313 1.72 10.89 -9.68
N GLU A 314 2.35 9.77 -9.34
CA GLU A 314 1.69 8.64 -8.66
C GLU A 314 1.42 8.91 -7.18
N GLY A 315 2.07 9.94 -6.63
CA GLY A 315 1.87 10.47 -5.27
C GLY A 315 3.16 10.54 -4.47
N VAL A 316 3.07 10.27 -3.16
CA VAL A 316 4.20 10.39 -2.23
C VAL A 316 5.02 9.10 -2.13
N HIS A 317 4.45 7.98 -2.56
CA HIS A 317 5.09 6.68 -2.68
C HIS A 317 5.17 6.26 -4.15
N SER A 318 6.30 5.68 -4.56
CA SER A 318 6.46 5.08 -5.89
C SER A 318 7.46 3.94 -5.85
N ASN A 319 7.26 2.93 -6.71
CA ASN A 319 8.13 1.76 -6.81
C ASN A 319 9.24 2.05 -7.82
N TYR A 320 10.50 1.95 -7.43
CA TYR A 320 11.64 2.10 -8.33
C TYR A 320 12.50 0.85 -8.32
N ILE A 321 13.17 0.57 -9.43
CA ILE A 321 14.08 -0.59 -9.52
C ILE A 321 15.51 -0.12 -9.63
N ASN A 322 16.44 -0.82 -8.99
CA ASN A 322 17.87 -0.57 -9.15
C ASN A 322 18.51 -1.50 -10.22
N LEU A 323 19.76 -1.25 -10.57
CA LEU A 323 20.51 -2.07 -11.54
C LEU A 323 20.67 -3.55 -11.12
N GLY A 324 20.52 -3.85 -9.83
CA GLY A 324 20.53 -5.21 -9.31
C GLY A 324 19.20 -5.95 -9.46
N GLY A 325 18.16 -5.30 -10.01
CA GLY A 325 16.82 -5.86 -10.14
C GLY A 325 15.98 -5.78 -8.86
N PHE A 326 16.45 -5.09 -7.83
CA PHE A 326 15.70 -4.91 -6.59
C PHE A 326 14.76 -3.72 -6.72
N VAL A 327 13.46 -3.99 -6.54
CA VAL A 327 12.44 -2.96 -6.44
C VAL A 327 12.48 -2.37 -5.03
N HIS A 328 12.27 -1.06 -4.94
CA HIS A 328 12.21 -0.26 -3.72
C HIS A 328 10.96 0.61 -3.76
N ASP A 329 10.07 0.42 -2.79
CA ASP A 329 9.00 1.39 -2.50
C ASP A 329 9.60 2.57 -1.73
N VAL A 330 9.58 3.75 -2.36
CA VAL A 330 10.24 4.96 -1.87
C VAL A 330 9.22 6.01 -1.50
N VAL A 331 9.34 6.54 -0.27
CA VAL A 331 8.64 7.77 0.16
C VAL A 331 9.59 8.96 0.09
N THR A 332 9.13 10.06 -0.51
CA THR A 332 9.93 11.29 -0.59
C THR A 332 9.66 12.24 0.57
N VAL A 333 10.73 12.68 1.23
CA VAL A 333 10.71 13.62 2.35
C VAL A 333 11.70 14.76 2.17
N SER A 334 11.30 15.97 2.57
CA SER A 334 12.12 17.18 2.42
C SER A 334 13.31 17.22 3.38
N SER A 335 13.20 16.57 4.54
CA SER A 335 14.25 16.53 5.55
C SER A 335 14.12 15.30 6.45
N VAL A 336 15.25 14.91 7.05
CA VAL A 336 15.38 13.73 7.90
C VAL A 336 16.18 14.07 9.16
N ARG A 337 16.07 13.22 10.18
CA ARG A 337 16.81 13.24 11.44
C ARG A 337 17.50 11.89 11.62
N ASN A 338 18.56 11.85 12.43
CA ASN A 338 19.25 10.61 12.80
C ASN A 338 19.69 9.77 11.58
N THR A 339 20.11 10.43 10.51
CA THR A 339 20.68 9.81 9.31
C THR A 339 22.13 10.23 9.11
N ARG A 340 22.91 9.38 8.45
CA ARG A 340 24.26 9.67 7.96
C ARG A 340 24.37 9.23 6.52
N LEU A 341 25.26 9.88 5.77
CA LEU A 341 25.52 9.53 4.38
C LEU A 341 26.71 8.59 4.29
N SER A 342 26.65 7.67 3.34
CA SER A 342 27.67 6.67 3.09
C SER A 342 28.03 6.65 1.61
N GLY A 343 29.33 6.77 1.30
CA GLY A 343 29.84 6.80 -0.07
C GLY A 343 29.83 8.19 -0.70
N ALA A 344 30.21 8.23 -1.98
CA ALA A 344 30.18 9.44 -2.80
C ALA A 344 28.83 9.60 -3.51
N PRO A 345 28.39 10.83 -3.83
CA PRO A 345 27.23 11.06 -4.70
C PRO A 345 27.42 10.41 -6.08
N SER A 346 26.33 9.93 -6.66
CA SER A 346 26.32 9.36 -8.01
C SER A 346 25.04 9.74 -8.76
N ALA A 347 25.18 10.12 -10.03
CA ALA A 347 24.05 10.27 -10.95
C ALA A 347 23.67 8.93 -11.64
N GLU A 348 24.45 7.86 -11.42
CA GLU A 348 24.26 6.59 -12.10
C GLU A 348 22.91 5.96 -11.75
N TYR A 349 22.08 5.71 -12.77
CA TYR A 349 20.77 5.08 -12.59
C TYR A 349 19.85 5.81 -11.59
N SER A 350 19.97 7.14 -11.50
CA SER A 350 19.11 7.96 -10.64
C SER A 350 17.65 7.90 -11.07
N TRP A 351 16.75 7.65 -10.11
CA TRP A 351 15.31 7.61 -10.32
C TRP A 351 14.68 8.99 -10.56
N PHE A 352 15.39 10.04 -10.17
CA PHE A 352 14.99 11.43 -10.34
C PHE A 352 16.01 12.12 -11.26
N PRO A 353 15.77 12.16 -12.58
CA PRO A 353 16.70 12.76 -13.53
C PRO A 353 17.06 14.20 -13.15
N GLY A 354 18.36 14.52 -13.13
CA GLY A 354 18.86 15.81 -12.65
C GLY A 354 19.24 15.85 -11.17
N TYR A 355 19.16 14.71 -10.47
CA TYR A 355 19.66 14.54 -9.10
C TYR A 355 20.72 13.44 -9.02
N GLU A 356 21.73 13.69 -8.18
CA GLU A 356 22.67 12.67 -7.70
C GLU A 356 22.15 12.07 -6.40
N TRP A 357 22.31 10.76 -6.22
CA TRP A 357 21.95 10.07 -5.00
C TRP A 357 23.18 9.72 -4.16
N THR A 358 23.04 9.76 -2.84
CA THR A 358 24.00 9.24 -1.87
C THR A 358 23.28 8.33 -0.89
N VAL A 359 23.85 7.17 -0.56
CA VAL A 359 23.23 6.23 0.36
C VAL A 359 23.04 6.87 1.75
N ALA A 360 21.84 6.77 2.30
CA ALA A 360 21.50 7.22 3.64
C ALA A 360 21.31 6.02 4.57
N VAL A 361 22.02 6.05 5.71
CA VAL A 361 21.94 5.04 6.77
C VAL A 361 21.47 5.66 8.08
N CYS A 362 20.86 4.87 8.94
CA CYS A 362 20.50 5.28 10.29
C CYS A 362 21.77 5.61 11.10
N ALA A 363 21.82 6.76 11.75
CA ALA A 363 22.94 7.19 12.57
C ALA A 363 23.14 6.33 13.84
N MET A 364 22.11 5.60 14.27
CA MET A 364 22.11 4.80 15.50
C MET A 364 22.50 3.35 15.26
N CYS A 365 21.91 2.68 14.26
CA CYS A 365 22.13 1.26 14.00
C CYS A 365 22.84 0.97 12.67
N HIS A 366 23.17 1.99 11.89
CA HIS A 366 23.81 1.88 10.57
C HIS A 366 23.01 1.09 9.51
N ALA A 367 21.76 0.72 9.79
CA ALA A 367 20.88 0.12 8.80
C ALA A 367 20.62 1.10 7.64
N HIS A 368 20.58 0.59 6.41
CA HIS A 368 20.15 1.35 5.25
C HIS A 368 18.72 1.88 5.45
N VAL A 369 18.49 3.17 5.21
CA VAL A 369 17.15 3.79 5.29
C VAL A 369 16.67 4.38 3.97
N GLY A 370 17.55 4.58 2.99
CA GLY A 370 17.22 5.13 1.69
C GLY A 370 18.37 5.93 1.10
N TRP A 371 18.05 7.02 0.40
CA TRP A 371 19.03 7.87 -0.28
C TRP A 371 18.73 9.35 -0.08
N ARG A 372 19.79 10.16 -0.05
CA ARG A 372 19.70 11.62 -0.23
C ARG A 372 19.85 11.92 -1.72
N PHE A 373 18.99 12.76 -2.25
CA PHE A 373 19.06 13.27 -3.62
C PHE A 373 19.45 14.74 -3.59
N GLU A 374 20.48 15.12 -4.35
CA GLU A 374 20.99 16.49 -4.47
C GLU A 374 20.92 16.93 -5.93
N ALA A 375 20.39 18.13 -6.18
CA ALA A 375 20.21 18.64 -7.53
C ALA A 375 21.56 18.90 -8.20
N CYS A 376 21.74 18.39 -9.42
CA CYS A 376 22.95 18.65 -10.21
C CYS A 376 23.05 20.13 -10.66
N ARG A 377 21.93 20.86 -10.64
CA ARG A 377 21.83 22.25 -11.11
C ARG A 377 21.34 23.17 -9.98
N ARG A 378 21.92 24.37 -9.90
CA ARG A 378 21.59 25.36 -8.87
C ARG A 378 20.17 25.93 -8.97
N ASN A 379 19.57 25.93 -10.16
CA ASN A 379 18.22 26.45 -10.37
C ASN A 379 17.13 25.38 -10.26
N LEU A 380 17.48 24.09 -10.19
CA LEU A 380 16.49 23.00 -10.05
C LEU A 380 15.93 22.97 -8.62
N ARG A 381 14.63 22.74 -8.45
CA ARG A 381 13.98 22.64 -7.14
C ARG A 381 13.24 21.31 -6.99
N PRO A 382 13.24 20.70 -5.78
CA PRO A 382 14.02 21.09 -4.59
C PRO A 382 15.54 20.96 -4.78
N GLN A 383 16.36 21.70 -4.02
CA GLN A 383 17.83 21.56 -4.10
C GLN A 383 18.33 20.24 -3.51
N GLN A 384 17.61 19.73 -2.52
CA GLN A 384 17.87 18.42 -1.95
C GLN A 384 16.58 17.84 -1.35
N PHE A 385 16.49 16.52 -1.29
CA PHE A 385 15.46 15.78 -0.57
C PHE A 385 15.97 14.36 -0.26
N TYR A 386 15.13 13.53 0.35
CA TYR A 386 15.45 12.14 0.66
C TYR A 386 14.37 11.21 0.14
N GLY A 387 14.77 10.08 -0.43
CA GLY A 387 13.89 8.95 -0.71
C GLY A 387 14.13 7.86 0.32
N LEU A 388 13.17 7.63 1.22
CA LEU A 388 13.26 6.59 2.26
C LEU A 388 12.61 5.29 1.77
N CYS A 389 13.26 4.15 1.98
CA CYS A 389 12.68 2.85 1.66
C CYS A 389 11.58 2.50 2.68
N ARG A 390 10.37 2.16 2.21
CA ARG A 390 9.26 1.75 3.09
C ARG A 390 9.63 0.59 4.02
N ASN A 391 10.41 -0.38 3.55
CA ASN A 391 10.79 -1.50 4.42
C ASN A 391 11.86 -1.14 5.47
N ALA A 392 12.49 0.02 5.35
CA ALA A 392 13.49 0.51 6.29
C ALA A 392 12.94 1.54 7.29
N VAL A 393 11.74 2.08 7.05
CA VAL A 393 11.06 3.00 7.96
C VAL A 393 9.59 2.63 8.15
N HIS A 394 9.09 2.70 9.38
CA HIS A 394 7.68 2.42 9.67
C HIS A 394 7.04 3.58 10.46
N PRO A 395 5.73 3.80 10.29
CA PRO A 395 5.03 4.79 11.10
C PRO A 395 4.93 4.30 12.54
N ARG A 396 5.27 5.19 13.48
CA ARG A 396 4.93 5.04 14.90
C ARG A 396 3.84 6.04 15.24
N PHE A 397 2.65 5.53 15.53
CA PHE A 397 1.52 6.34 15.93
C PHE A 397 1.70 6.85 17.36
N SER A 398 1.36 8.12 17.60
CA SER A 398 1.29 8.64 18.96
C SER A 398 0.19 7.89 19.71
N PRO A 399 0.45 7.34 20.91
CA PRO A 399 -0.62 6.75 21.69
C PRO A 399 -1.71 7.81 21.90
N ALA A 400 -2.94 7.53 21.46
CA ALA A 400 -4.11 8.32 21.85
C ALA A 400 -4.05 8.50 23.37
N ARG A 401 -4.23 9.74 23.86
CA ARG A 401 -4.14 10.16 25.28
C ARG A 401 -4.33 8.94 26.18
N ALA A 402 -3.25 8.50 26.83
CA ALA A 402 -3.26 7.32 27.68
C ALA A 402 -4.54 7.36 28.54
N ALA A 403 -5.33 6.29 28.47
CA ALA A 403 -6.44 6.11 29.38
C ALA A 403 -5.93 6.38 30.82
N PRO A 404 -6.75 6.99 31.69
CA PRO A 404 -6.33 7.29 33.05
C PRO A 404 -5.72 6.04 33.71
N PRO A 405 -4.68 6.20 34.54
CA PRO A 405 -3.97 5.07 35.14
C PRO A 405 -4.97 4.21 35.91
N GLY A 406 -5.23 2.99 35.42
CA GLY A 406 -6.23 2.08 35.99
C GLY A 406 -7.03 1.26 34.96
N ALA A 407 -7.11 1.69 33.69
CA ALA A 407 -7.71 0.88 32.63
C ALA A 407 -6.75 -0.26 32.24
N GLN A 408 -7.02 -1.48 32.71
CA GLN A 408 -6.30 -2.66 32.24
C GLN A 408 -6.51 -2.79 30.73
N ARG A 409 -5.42 -2.69 29.98
CA ARG A 409 -5.41 -2.96 28.54
C ARG A 409 -5.76 -4.45 28.40
N PRO A 410 -6.75 -4.84 27.57
CA PRO A 410 -7.03 -6.25 27.36
C PRO A 410 -5.73 -6.95 26.90
N PRO A 411 -5.47 -8.19 27.36
CA PRO A 411 -4.27 -8.91 27.00
C PRO A 411 -4.16 -8.98 25.47
N ARG A 412 -3.01 -8.58 24.93
CA ARG A 412 -2.73 -8.76 23.50
C ARG A 412 -2.80 -10.27 23.23
N PRO A 413 -3.60 -10.74 22.25
CA PRO A 413 -3.60 -12.15 21.89
C PRO A 413 -2.19 -12.59 21.47
N PRO A 414 -1.81 -13.85 21.70
CA PRO A 414 -0.50 -14.36 21.34
C PRO A 414 -0.23 -14.18 19.84
N ARG A 415 1.00 -13.80 19.49
CA ARG A 415 1.49 -13.67 18.11
C ARG A 415 1.62 -15.05 17.45
N HIS A 416 0.51 -15.67 17.12
CA HIS A 416 0.45 -16.67 16.06
C HIS A 416 0.13 -15.94 14.76
N HIS A 417 0.56 -16.47 13.61
CA HIS A 417 0.18 -15.94 12.29
C HIS A 417 -1.34 -15.72 12.27
N LEU A 418 -1.77 -14.47 12.46
CA LEU A 418 -3.18 -14.13 12.56
C LEU A 418 -3.76 -14.28 11.17
N ASP A 419 -4.90 -14.96 11.08
CA ASP A 419 -5.71 -14.96 9.87
C ASP A 419 -6.00 -13.49 9.49
N PRO A 420 -5.62 -13.03 8.29
CA PRO A 420 -5.89 -11.65 7.87
C PRO A 420 -7.37 -11.26 7.98
N ASP A 421 -8.29 -12.23 7.87
CA ASP A 421 -9.72 -12.01 8.02
C ASP A 421 -10.12 -11.63 9.48
N LEU A 422 -9.38 -12.10 10.49
CA LEU A 422 -9.59 -11.73 11.91
C LEU A 422 -9.12 -10.30 12.21
N LEU A 423 -8.12 -9.80 11.48
CA LEU A 423 -7.62 -8.42 11.64
C LEU A 423 -8.70 -7.39 11.35
N ILE A 424 -9.54 -7.66 10.35
CA ILE A 424 -10.65 -6.79 9.93
C ILE A 424 -11.69 -6.68 11.05
N VAL A 425 -12.03 -7.80 11.68
CA VAL A 425 -13.01 -7.87 12.78
C VAL A 425 -12.51 -7.10 14.00
N GLU A 426 -11.25 -7.31 14.41
CA GLU A 426 -10.64 -6.57 15.53
C GLU A 426 -10.64 -5.05 15.29
N TYR A 427 -10.31 -4.62 14.06
CA TYR A 427 -10.30 -3.21 13.69
C TYR A 427 -11.70 -2.60 13.81
N PHE A 428 -12.71 -3.27 13.25
CA PHE A 428 -14.08 -2.76 13.22
C PHE A 428 -14.67 -2.61 14.62
N VAL A 429 -14.47 -3.60 15.50
CA VAL A 429 -14.93 -3.54 16.90
C VAL A 429 -14.25 -2.40 17.66
N SER A 430 -12.95 -2.20 17.46
CA SER A 430 -12.18 -1.11 18.08
C SER A 430 -12.65 0.28 17.62
N GLU A 431 -12.92 0.48 16.33
CA GLU A 431 -13.38 1.76 15.81
C GLU A 431 -14.81 2.10 16.22
N LEU A 432 -15.73 1.13 16.21
CA LEU A 432 -17.10 1.36 16.71
C LEU A 432 -17.07 1.85 18.16
N GLY A 433 -16.25 1.23 19.02
CA GLY A 433 -16.06 1.67 20.40
C GLY A 433 -15.51 3.10 20.51
N ARG A 434 -14.48 3.44 19.71
CA ARG A 434 -13.87 4.79 19.70
C ARG A 434 -14.82 5.86 19.15
N TYR A 435 -15.56 5.57 18.07
CA TYR A 435 -16.52 6.51 17.49
C TYR A 435 -17.70 6.76 18.43
N ALA A 436 -18.24 5.70 19.04
CA ALA A 436 -19.28 5.79 20.06
C ALA A 436 -18.80 6.63 21.26
N ALA A 437 -17.58 6.43 21.75
CA ALA A 437 -17.03 7.24 22.84
C ALA A 437 -16.87 8.74 22.48
N ARG A 438 -16.61 9.08 21.22
CA ARG A 438 -16.46 10.47 20.74
C ARG A 438 -17.78 11.18 20.45
N HIS A 439 -18.83 10.42 20.13
CA HIS A 439 -20.12 10.97 19.66
C HIS A 439 -21.31 10.50 20.50
N ALA A 440 -21.08 9.80 21.61
CA ALA A 440 -22.10 9.54 22.60
C ALA A 440 -22.62 10.91 23.10
N PRO A 441 -23.92 11.17 23.03
CA PRO A 441 -24.47 12.39 23.61
C PRO A 441 -24.20 12.39 25.12
N ASP A 442 -23.67 13.50 25.64
CA ASP A 442 -23.69 13.77 27.08
C ASP A 442 -25.16 13.72 27.53
N ARG A 443 -25.54 12.63 28.21
CA ARG A 443 -26.90 12.22 28.61
C ARG A 443 -27.69 11.47 27.52
N ALA A 444 -27.71 10.15 27.65
CA ALA A 444 -28.94 9.41 27.36
C ALA A 444 -30.00 9.82 28.41
N PRO A 445 -31.26 10.12 28.04
CA PRO A 445 -32.35 10.11 29.00
C PRO A 445 -32.50 8.69 29.54
N ASP A 446 -32.67 8.54 30.85
CA ASP A 446 -32.92 7.27 31.53
C ASP A 446 -34.03 6.50 30.80
N GLY A 447 -33.69 5.41 30.09
CA GLY A 447 -34.71 4.54 29.48
C GLY A 447 -34.40 3.83 28.15
N ALA A 448 -33.17 3.75 27.65
CA ALA A 448 -32.89 2.89 26.49
C ALA A 448 -32.69 1.42 26.94
N PRO A 449 -33.37 0.43 26.32
CA PRO A 449 -33.21 -0.97 26.69
C PRO A 449 -31.82 -1.48 26.31
N ASN A 450 -31.23 -2.23 27.23
CA ASN A 450 -29.90 -2.82 27.12
C ASN A 450 -29.89 -3.90 26.02
N LEU A 451 -29.49 -3.56 24.80
CA LEU A 451 -29.23 -4.51 23.72
C LEU A 451 -27.80 -5.05 23.86
N ALA A 452 -27.59 -5.91 24.85
CA ALA A 452 -26.52 -6.89 24.80
C ALA A 452 -27.04 -8.12 24.04
N PRO A 453 -26.32 -8.68 23.05
CA PRO A 453 -26.71 -9.96 22.49
C PRO A 453 -26.32 -11.07 23.46
N ASP A 454 -27.32 -11.69 24.09
CA ASP A 454 -27.17 -13.00 24.74
C ASP A 454 -26.84 -14.05 23.65
N LEU A 455 -25.56 -14.31 23.47
CA LEU A 455 -25.08 -15.53 22.82
C LEU A 455 -24.87 -16.59 23.92
N ALA A 456 -25.96 -17.21 24.34
CA ALA A 456 -25.94 -18.43 25.12
C ALA A 456 -26.90 -19.44 24.47
N SER A 457 -26.31 -20.55 24.03
CA SER A 457 -26.85 -21.90 23.88
C SER A 457 -28.38 -22.08 23.85
N ASP A 458 -28.91 -22.55 22.73
CA ASP A 458 -29.71 -23.78 22.70
C ASP A 458 -30.08 -24.17 21.25
N HIS A 459 -29.63 -25.35 20.83
CA HIS A 459 -30.46 -26.41 20.25
C HIS A 459 -29.58 -27.57 19.76
N ALA A 460 -29.60 -28.66 20.55
CA ALA A 460 -29.29 -30.00 20.08
C ALA A 460 -30.50 -30.57 19.31
N PRO A 461 -30.30 -31.46 18.33
CA PRO A 461 -31.33 -32.41 17.92
C PRO A 461 -31.09 -33.77 18.58
N ASP A 462 -32.12 -34.22 19.31
CA ASP A 462 -32.40 -35.64 19.55
C ASP A 462 -32.57 -36.36 18.21
N ASP A 463 -31.93 -37.52 18.05
CA ASP A 463 -32.52 -38.73 17.47
C ASP A 463 -31.50 -39.87 17.55
N ALA A 464 -31.80 -40.85 18.41
CA ALA A 464 -31.18 -42.17 18.43
C ALA A 464 -32.24 -43.19 17.99
N PRO A 465 -31.89 -44.23 17.23
CA PRO A 465 -32.72 -45.42 17.13
C PRO A 465 -32.19 -46.56 18.00
N ASP A 466 -33.17 -47.24 18.57
CA ASP A 466 -33.21 -48.44 19.38
C ASP A 466 -32.19 -49.55 19.05
N ASP A 467 -31.62 -50.12 20.11
CA ASP A 467 -30.82 -51.35 20.12
C ASP A 467 -31.59 -52.40 20.95
N GLU A 468 -32.21 -53.37 20.28
CA GLU A 468 -32.73 -54.59 20.91
C GLU A 468 -31.61 -55.66 20.94
N SER A 469 -31.23 -56.03 22.16
CA SER A 469 -30.31 -57.09 22.49
C SER A 469 -30.90 -58.48 22.27
N ASP A 470 -30.17 -59.39 21.61
CA ASP A 470 -30.30 -60.83 21.84
C ASP A 470 -28.94 -61.56 21.74
N HIS A 471 -28.89 -62.72 22.38
CA HIS A 471 -27.78 -63.38 23.06
C HIS A 471 -26.58 -63.94 22.22
N SER A 472 -25.41 -63.86 22.87
CA SER A 472 -24.17 -64.71 22.88
C SER A 472 -24.26 -66.23 22.53
N PRO A 473 -23.15 -67.02 22.34
CA PRO A 473 -21.69 -66.76 22.36
C PRO A 473 -20.89 -67.54 21.23
N PRO A 474 -19.66 -68.10 21.40
CA PRO A 474 -18.46 -67.66 20.67
C PRO A 474 -17.79 -68.75 19.80
N ASP A 475 -16.84 -68.36 18.93
CA ASP A 475 -15.74 -69.25 18.55
C ASP A 475 -14.50 -68.45 18.15
N SER A 476 -13.34 -68.91 18.64
CA SER A 476 -11.98 -68.42 18.37
C SER A 476 -11.23 -69.48 17.52
N PRO A 477 -9.94 -69.34 17.15
CA PRO A 477 -9.19 -68.22 16.56
C PRO A 477 -8.45 -68.72 15.27
N PRO A 478 -7.15 -68.45 15.01
CA PRO A 478 -6.64 -67.47 14.03
C PRO A 478 -5.83 -68.10 12.88
N ALA A 479 -5.44 -67.30 11.88
CA ALA A 479 -4.10 -67.28 11.24
C ALA A 479 -4.16 -66.75 9.79
N GLN A 480 -3.53 -65.59 9.56
CA GLN A 480 -2.36 -65.35 8.67
C GLN A 480 -2.28 -63.88 8.27
#